data_AF-A0A923EZ43-F1
#
_entry.id   AF-A0A923EZ43-F1
#
_cell.length_a   1.000
_cell.length_b   1.000
_cell.length_c   1.000
_cell.angle_alpha   90.00
_cell.angle_beta   90.00
_cell.angle_gamma   90.00
#
_symmetry.space_group_name_H-M   'P 1'
#
loop_
_entity.id
_entity.type
_entity.pdbx_description
1 polymer ?
#
loop_
_entity_poly.entity_id
_entity_poly.type
_entity_poly.pdbx_seq_one_letter_code
_entity_poly.pdbx_strand_id
1 'polypeptide(L)'
;MNVPVTGAAAPGAVIRTARAGAAATVLAGALHLVAGALHAHHGPLVGVFFLAVGGVQIWFGLAARRGVGERVATAGIAATVGLVVLYLVSRTVTLPIGAHADRPEDGDLLGFTVVVAELAMIVTLAAPLGPRWRARALNGVLAAGAGVWTLWATGLLG
;
A
#
# COMPACT_ATOMS: atom_id res chain seq x y z
N MET A 1 4.73 38.62 -18.55
CA MET A 1 4.40 38.17 -17.18
C MET A 1 5.02 36.79 -17.02
N ASN A 2 6.20 36.69 -16.40
CA ASN A 2 6.93 35.43 -16.26
C ASN A 2 6.32 34.65 -15.09
N VAL A 3 5.57 33.58 -15.40
CA VAL A 3 5.13 32.63 -14.37
C VAL A 3 6.37 31.88 -13.89
N PRO A 4 6.70 31.89 -12.59
CA PRO A 4 7.85 31.14 -12.08
C PRO A 4 7.61 29.66 -12.32
N VAL A 5 8.48 29.02 -13.09
CA VAL A 5 8.50 27.56 -13.18
C VAL A 5 8.85 27.04 -11.78
N THR A 6 7.92 26.30 -11.20
CA THR A 6 7.96 25.72 -9.85
C THR A 6 9.35 25.17 -9.50
N GLY A 7 9.94 25.67 -8.41
CA GLY A 7 11.26 25.26 -7.95
C GLY A 7 11.35 23.75 -7.74
N ALA A 8 12.30 23.11 -8.41
CA ALA A 8 12.63 21.71 -8.17
C ALA A 8 12.94 21.52 -6.68
N ALA A 9 12.37 20.48 -6.06
CA ALA A 9 12.64 20.18 -4.66
C ALA A 9 14.14 20.02 -4.43
N ALA A 10 14.66 20.60 -3.35
CA ALA A 10 16.06 20.47 -3.00
C ALA A 10 16.46 18.98 -2.91
N PRO A 11 17.66 18.57 -3.38
CA PRO A 11 18.06 17.16 -3.41
C PRO A 11 17.92 16.44 -2.05
N GLY A 12 18.18 17.16 -0.95
CA GLY A 12 18.02 16.62 0.41
C GLY A 12 16.57 16.31 0.80
N ALA A 13 15.58 17.03 0.27
CA ALA A 13 14.17 16.75 0.51
C ALA A 13 13.75 15.43 -0.16
N VAL A 14 14.16 15.22 -1.41
CA VAL A 14 13.88 13.99 -2.16
C VAL A 14 14.45 12.75 -1.45
N ILE A 15 15.68 12.85 -0.95
CA ILE A 15 16.33 11.76 -0.20
C ILE A 15 15.58 11.45 1.10
N ARG A 16 15.14 12.48 1.85
CA ARG A 16 14.35 12.26 3.09
C ARG A 16 13.02 11.60 2.79
N THR A 17 12.32 12.04 1.75
CA THR A 17 11.04 11.45 1.33
C THR A 17 11.21 9.98 0.92
N ALA A 18 12.24 9.67 0.11
CA ALA A 18 12.52 8.29 -0.27
C ALA A 18 12.86 7.39 0.94
N ARG A 19 13.62 7.91 1.92
CA ARG A 19 13.93 7.19 3.17
C ARG A 19 12.69 6.93 4.02
N ALA A 20 11.77 7.91 4.10
CA ALA A 20 10.50 7.72 4.79
C ALA A 20 9.67 6.61 4.13
N GLY A 21 9.61 6.59 2.79
CA GLY A 21 8.91 5.54 2.05
C GLY A 21 9.52 4.15 2.24
N ALA A 22 10.84 4.06 2.23
CA ALA A 22 11.53 2.81 2.53
C ALA A 22 11.23 2.31 3.96
N ALA A 23 11.23 3.20 4.95
CA ALA A 23 10.90 2.86 6.33
C ALA A 23 9.44 2.40 6.48
N ALA A 24 8.50 3.12 5.86
CA ALA A 24 7.09 2.76 5.84
C ALA A 24 6.86 1.39 5.18
N THR A 25 7.60 1.08 4.10
CA THR A 25 7.55 -0.25 3.44
C THR A 25 8.01 -1.36 4.38
N VAL A 26 9.14 -1.16 5.09
CA VAL A 26 9.64 -2.15 6.05
C VAL A 26 8.66 -2.34 7.20
N LEU A 27 8.05 -1.27 7.70
CA LEU A 27 7.03 -1.32 8.74
C LEU A 27 5.80 -2.13 8.28
N ALA A 28 5.25 -1.81 7.11
CA ALA A 28 4.13 -2.56 6.53
C ALA A 28 4.47 -4.06 6.41
N GLY A 29 5.67 -4.36 5.91
CA GLY A 29 6.12 -5.74 5.78
C GLY A 29 6.25 -6.47 7.11
N ALA A 30 6.79 -5.83 8.15
CA ALA A 30 6.86 -6.40 9.49
C ALA A 30 5.47 -6.66 10.10
N LEU A 31 4.52 -5.73 9.91
CA LEU A 31 3.15 -5.90 10.36
C LEU A 31 2.43 -7.03 9.62
N HIS A 32 2.69 -7.21 8.32
CA HIS A 32 2.22 -8.38 7.58
C HIS A 32 2.78 -9.69 8.12
N LEU A 33 4.06 -9.75 8.53
CA LEU A 33 4.59 -10.96 9.17
C LEU A 33 3.89 -11.26 10.50
N VAL A 34 3.59 -10.24 11.31
CA VAL A 34 2.79 -10.37 12.53
C VAL A 34 1.39 -10.90 12.20
N ALA A 35 0.72 -10.31 11.20
CA ALA A 35 -0.60 -10.76 10.74
C ALA A 35 -0.54 -12.22 10.26
N GLY A 36 0.49 -12.61 9.52
CA GLY A 36 0.71 -13.98 9.05
C GLY A 36 0.85 -14.97 10.21
N ALA A 37 1.58 -14.63 11.26
CA ALA A 37 1.68 -15.47 12.46
C ALA A 37 0.33 -15.64 13.18
N LEU A 38 -0.45 -14.57 13.31
CA LEU A 38 -1.77 -14.61 13.93
C LEU A 38 -2.81 -15.39 13.09
N HIS A 39 -2.73 -15.29 11.77
CA HIS A 39 -3.66 -15.95 10.85
C HIS A 39 -3.22 -17.36 10.42
N ALA A 40 -1.99 -17.78 10.72
CA ALA A 40 -1.47 -19.12 10.41
C ALA A 40 -2.36 -20.23 10.99
N HIS A 41 -3.02 -19.97 12.13
CA HIS A 41 -3.95 -20.90 12.77
C HIS A 41 -5.34 -20.96 12.12
N HIS A 42 -5.72 -19.92 11.36
CA HIS A 42 -7.05 -19.78 10.75
C HIS A 42 -7.09 -20.33 9.31
N GLY A 43 -5.94 -20.44 8.65
CA GLY A 43 -5.82 -21.08 7.34
C GLY A 43 -4.42 -20.94 6.74
N PRO A 44 -3.80 -22.02 6.23
CA PRO A 44 -2.42 -21.98 5.75
C PRO A 44 -2.23 -21.04 4.56
N LEU A 45 -3.23 -20.92 3.67
CA LEU A 45 -3.16 -20.03 2.51
C LEU A 45 -3.05 -18.56 2.92
N VAL A 46 -3.85 -18.13 3.90
CA VAL A 46 -3.85 -16.74 4.40
C VAL A 46 -2.54 -16.43 5.12
N GLY A 47 -2.06 -17.36 5.96
CA GLY A 47 -0.75 -17.24 6.60
C GLY A 47 0.39 -17.11 5.60
N VAL A 48 0.45 -17.98 4.59
CA VAL A 48 1.47 -17.95 3.53
C VAL A 48 1.40 -16.66 2.72
N PHE A 49 0.20 -16.18 2.37
CA PHE A 49 0.02 -14.89 1.69
C PHE A 49 0.67 -13.75 2.48
N PHE A 50 0.34 -13.62 3.77
CA PHE A 50 0.89 -12.58 4.62
C PHE A 50 2.41 -12.68 4.80
N LEU A 51 2.95 -13.89 4.95
CA LEU A 51 4.40 -14.11 5.04
C LEU A 51 5.11 -13.72 3.74
N ALA A 52 4.55 -14.08 2.59
CA ALA A 52 5.10 -13.73 1.29
C ALA A 52 5.08 -12.21 1.05
N VAL A 53 3.94 -11.56 1.30
CA VAL A 53 3.79 -10.11 1.18
C VAL A 53 4.75 -9.39 2.14
N GLY A 54 4.78 -9.81 3.40
CA GLY A 54 5.66 -9.22 4.41
C GLY A 54 7.14 -9.33 4.05
N GLY A 55 7.58 -10.51 3.60
CA GLY A 55 8.94 -10.74 3.14
C GLY A 55 9.31 -9.87 1.92
N VAL A 56 8.42 -9.79 0.93
CA VAL A 56 8.62 -8.95 -0.27
C VAL A 56 8.67 -7.47 0.09
N GLN A 57 7.80 -6.98 0.97
CA GLN A 57 7.81 -5.57 1.40
C GLN A 57 9.06 -5.22 2.21
N ILE A 58 9.52 -6.08 3.11
CA ILE A 58 10.80 -5.88 3.82
C ILE A 58 11.96 -5.82 2.84
N TRP A 59 12.05 -6.82 1.94
CA TRP A 59 13.10 -6.85 0.92
C TRP A 59 13.08 -5.59 0.05
N PHE A 60 11.91 -5.20 -0.43
CA PHE A 60 11.72 -4.02 -1.28
C PHE A 60 12.08 -2.73 -0.54
N GLY A 61 11.64 -2.57 0.71
CA GLY A 61 11.98 -1.41 1.54
C GLY A 61 13.49 -1.29 1.78
N LEU A 62 14.17 -2.41 2.06
CA LEU A 62 15.62 -2.45 2.19
C LEU A 62 16.34 -2.15 0.87
N ALA A 63 15.84 -2.67 -0.26
CA ALA A 63 16.36 -2.36 -1.58
C ALA A 63 16.18 -0.87 -1.92
N ALA A 64 15.03 -0.28 -1.60
CA ALA A 64 14.74 1.14 -1.82
C ALA A 64 15.71 2.07 -1.08
N ARG A 65 16.23 1.67 0.10
CA ARG A 65 17.29 2.42 0.82
C ARG A 65 18.60 2.52 0.05
N ARG A 66 18.87 1.56 -0.85
CA ARG A 66 20.06 1.50 -1.71
C ARG A 66 19.81 2.14 -3.09
N GLY A 67 18.59 2.58 -3.35
CA GLY A 67 18.14 3.03 -4.66
C GLY A 67 17.59 1.88 -5.50
N VAL A 68 16.38 2.07 -6.01
CA VAL A 68 15.74 1.17 -6.98
C VAL A 68 15.42 1.95 -8.25
N GLY A 69 15.49 1.29 -9.40
CA GLY A 69 15.13 1.92 -10.68
C GLY A 69 13.64 2.26 -10.76
N GLU A 70 13.27 3.21 -11.63
CA GLU A 70 11.89 3.70 -11.78
C GLU A 70 10.87 2.58 -12.04
N ARG A 71 11.23 1.58 -12.87
CA ARG A 71 10.36 0.43 -13.16
C ARG A 71 10.06 -0.40 -11.91
N VAL A 72 11.08 -0.65 -11.10
CA VAL A 72 10.99 -1.43 -9.85
C VAL A 72 10.20 -0.63 -8.80
N ALA A 73 10.45 0.67 -8.69
CA ALA A 73 9.67 1.56 -7.83
C ALA A 73 8.18 1.57 -8.21
N THR A 74 7.89 1.70 -9.51
CA THR A 74 6.52 1.71 -10.04
C THR A 74 5.81 0.38 -9.80
N ALA A 75 6.49 -0.75 -10.02
CA ALA A 75 5.94 -2.08 -9.76
C ALA A 75 5.63 -2.28 -8.27
N GLY A 76 6.54 -1.85 -7.38
CA GLY A 76 6.32 -1.90 -5.94
C GLY A 76 5.11 -1.06 -5.50
N ILE A 77 4.98 0.16 -6.01
CA ILE A 77 3.82 1.02 -5.75
C ILE A 77 2.52 0.37 -6.26
N ALA A 78 2.53 -0.16 -7.48
CA ALA A 78 1.35 -0.80 -8.07
C ALA A 78 0.91 -2.04 -7.26
N ALA A 79 1.87 -2.86 -6.82
CA ALA A 79 1.59 -4.00 -5.95
C ALA A 79 0.99 -3.57 -4.61
N THR A 80 1.54 -2.53 -3.97
CA THR A 80 1.02 -1.98 -2.72
C THR A 80 -0.39 -1.38 -2.89
N VAL A 81 -0.66 -0.68 -4.00
CA VAL A 81 -2.02 -0.24 -4.33
C VAL A 81 -2.97 -1.45 -4.41
N GLY A 82 -2.52 -2.54 -5.03
CA GLY A 82 -3.27 -3.79 -5.07
C GLY A 82 -3.58 -4.36 -3.67
N LEU A 83 -2.65 -4.29 -2.73
CA LEU A 83 -2.86 -4.72 -1.34
C LEU A 83 -3.87 -3.83 -0.60
N VAL A 84 -3.76 -2.51 -0.76
CA VAL A 84 -4.74 -1.57 -0.20
C VAL A 84 -6.14 -1.84 -0.77
N VAL A 85 -6.25 -2.03 -2.09
CA VAL A 85 -7.53 -2.40 -2.72
C VAL A 85 -8.04 -3.74 -2.18
N LEU A 86 -7.17 -4.75 -2.08
CA LEU A 86 -7.55 -6.06 -1.55
C LEU A 86 -8.07 -5.95 -0.11
N TYR A 87 -7.43 -5.16 0.75
CA TYR A 87 -7.92 -4.88 2.10
C TYR A 87 -9.31 -4.24 2.06
N LEU A 88 -9.50 -3.20 1.26
CA LEU A 88 -10.80 -2.51 1.18
C LEU A 88 -11.90 -3.45 0.68
N VAL A 89 -11.60 -4.27 -0.33
CA VAL A 89 -12.50 -5.29 -0.86
C VAL A 89 -12.82 -6.32 0.23
N SER A 90 -11.83 -6.84 0.96
CA SER A 90 -12.08 -7.85 1.99
C SER A 90 -12.97 -7.33 3.14
N ARG A 91 -12.89 -6.02 3.45
CA ARG A 91 -13.73 -5.39 4.49
C ARG A 91 -15.17 -5.13 4.05
N THR A 92 -15.46 -5.24 2.77
CA THR A 92 -16.69 -4.68 2.20
C THR A 92 -17.49 -5.68 1.36
N VAL A 93 -16.83 -6.69 0.81
CA VAL A 93 -17.47 -7.81 0.12
C VAL A 93 -16.93 -9.13 0.68
N THR A 94 -17.80 -10.14 0.72
CA THR A 94 -17.41 -11.51 1.07
C THR A 94 -16.49 -12.08 0.01
N LEU A 95 -15.25 -12.42 0.40
CA LEU A 95 -14.32 -13.08 -0.50
C LEU A 95 -14.69 -14.57 -0.62
N PRO A 96 -14.59 -15.18 -1.82
CA PRO A 96 -14.85 -16.61 -2.00
C PRO A 96 -13.73 -17.50 -1.43
N ILE A 97 -12.78 -16.91 -0.70
CA ILE A 97 -11.59 -17.53 -0.13
C ILE A 97 -11.32 -16.91 1.24
N GLY A 98 -10.81 -17.69 2.19
CA GLY A 98 -10.48 -17.21 3.54
C GLY A 98 -11.20 -18.00 4.63
N ALA A 99 -10.92 -17.65 5.89
CA ALA A 99 -11.54 -18.30 7.05
C ALA A 99 -13.01 -17.90 7.24
N HIS A 100 -13.40 -16.74 6.69
CA HIS A 100 -14.74 -16.17 6.79
C HIS A 100 -15.36 -15.95 5.41
N ALA A 101 -15.41 -16.99 4.58
CA ALA A 101 -15.94 -16.93 3.21
C ALA A 101 -17.48 -16.78 3.13
N ASP A 102 -18.14 -16.53 4.25
CA ASP A 102 -19.58 -16.33 4.41
C ASP A 102 -19.95 -14.85 4.67
N ARG A 103 -18.97 -13.98 4.96
CA ARG A 103 -19.17 -12.57 5.33
C ARG A 103 -17.94 -11.72 4.98
N PRO A 104 -18.06 -10.37 4.95
CA PRO A 104 -16.88 -9.52 4.90
C PRO A 104 -16.01 -9.70 6.15
N GLU A 105 -14.71 -9.52 5.98
CA GLU A 105 -13.72 -9.66 7.04
C GLU A 105 -13.78 -8.45 7.98
N ASP A 106 -13.75 -8.67 9.31
CA ASP A 106 -13.91 -7.60 10.31
C ASP A 106 -12.74 -6.61 10.34
N GLY A 107 -13.04 -5.31 10.33
CA GLY A 107 -12.01 -4.27 10.48
C GLY A 107 -11.26 -4.39 11.80
N ASP A 108 -9.92 -4.36 11.74
CA ASP A 108 -9.05 -4.46 12.89
C ASP A 108 -7.96 -3.37 12.89
N LEU A 109 -7.41 -3.09 14.07
CA LEU A 109 -6.38 -2.06 14.22
C LEU A 109 -5.08 -2.43 13.51
N LEU A 110 -4.74 -3.73 13.47
CA LEU A 110 -3.53 -4.21 12.81
C LEU A 110 -3.62 -3.98 11.30
N GLY A 111 -4.68 -4.43 10.64
CA GLY A 111 -4.90 -4.21 9.21
C GLY A 111 -5.00 -2.73 8.85
N PHE A 112 -5.67 -1.92 9.67
CA PHE A 112 -5.71 -0.47 9.47
C PHE A 112 -4.29 0.15 9.53
N THR A 113 -3.46 -0.27 10.49
CA THR A 113 -2.09 0.26 10.64
C THR A 113 -1.20 -0.15 9.45
N VAL A 114 -1.37 -1.36 8.92
CA VAL A 114 -0.72 -1.81 7.68
C VAL A 114 -1.08 -0.86 6.53
N VAL A 115 -2.36 -0.63 6.30
CA VAL A 115 -2.83 0.24 5.19
C VAL A 115 -2.30 1.66 5.33
N VAL A 116 -2.24 2.21 6.54
CA VAL A 116 -1.64 3.55 6.77
C VAL A 116 -0.17 3.57 6.38
N ALA A 117 0.60 2.53 6.76
CA ALA A 117 2.01 2.42 6.37
C ALA A 117 2.18 2.24 4.84
N GLU A 118 1.29 1.48 4.20
CA GLU A 118 1.26 1.29 2.75
C GLU A 118 0.92 2.57 1.98
N LEU A 119 -0.05 3.36 2.45
CA LEU A 119 -0.37 4.66 1.88
C LEU A 119 0.80 5.64 2.03
N ALA A 120 1.45 5.66 3.20
CA ALA A 120 2.64 6.47 3.42
C ALA A 120 3.77 6.08 2.44
N MET A 121 3.97 4.78 2.23
CA MET A 121 4.90 4.23 1.23
C MET A 121 4.57 4.69 -0.19
N ILE A 122 3.32 4.56 -0.62
CA ILE A 122 2.88 4.96 -1.96
C ILE A 122 3.15 6.44 -2.22
N VAL A 123 2.72 7.32 -1.30
CA VAL A 123 2.87 8.77 -1.44
C VAL A 123 4.34 9.17 -1.51
N THR A 124 5.16 8.63 -0.61
CA THR A 124 6.57 9.03 -0.49
C THR A 124 7.46 8.45 -1.58
N LEU A 125 7.21 7.20 -2.02
CA LEU A 125 7.96 6.60 -3.13
C LEU A 125 7.48 7.08 -4.51
N ALA A 126 6.26 7.62 -4.64
CA ALA A 126 5.79 8.24 -5.87
C ALA A 126 6.36 9.65 -6.10
N ALA A 127 6.75 10.36 -5.03
CA ALA A 127 7.28 11.73 -5.10
C ALA A 127 8.47 11.90 -6.07
N PRO A 128 9.50 11.01 -6.07
CA PRO A 128 10.62 11.11 -7.00
C PRO A 128 10.34 10.60 -8.42
N LEU A 129 9.17 10.02 -8.70
CA LEU A 129 8.85 9.49 -10.04
C LEU A 129 8.57 10.61 -11.05
N GLY A 130 8.70 10.28 -12.34
CA GLY A 130 8.31 11.19 -13.41
C GLY A 130 6.84 11.64 -13.31
N PRO A 131 6.47 12.83 -13.83
CA PRO A 131 5.14 13.41 -13.62
C PRO A 131 3.97 12.49 -13.99
N ARG A 132 4.14 11.71 -15.06
CA ARG A 132 3.13 10.74 -15.53
C ARG A 132 2.87 9.63 -14.50
N TRP A 133 3.93 9.04 -13.95
CA TRP A 133 3.81 7.93 -13.00
C TRP A 133 3.37 8.40 -11.61
N ARG A 134 3.86 9.56 -11.17
CA ARG A 134 3.38 10.21 -9.95
C ARG A 134 1.87 10.45 -10.00
N ALA A 135 1.37 11.01 -11.12
CA ALA A 135 -0.06 11.25 -11.30
C ALA A 135 -0.86 9.94 -11.31
N ARG A 136 -0.41 8.90 -12.01
CA ARG A 136 -1.08 7.59 -12.02
C ARG A 136 -1.17 6.96 -10.63
N ALA A 137 -0.08 7.01 -9.85
CA ALA A 137 -0.06 6.47 -8.49
C ALA A 137 -1.06 7.20 -7.58
N LEU A 138 -1.03 8.52 -7.57
CA LEU A 138 -1.94 9.34 -6.75
C LEU A 138 -3.40 9.18 -7.21
N ASN A 139 -3.65 9.19 -8.52
CA ASN A 139 -4.99 8.99 -9.06
C ASN A 139 -5.52 7.59 -8.75
N GLY A 140 -4.67 6.56 -8.72
CA GLY A 140 -5.05 5.21 -8.31
C GLY A 140 -5.53 5.16 -6.86
N VAL A 141 -4.80 5.80 -5.95
CA VAL A 141 -5.22 5.93 -4.54
C VAL A 141 -6.54 6.69 -4.41
N LEU A 142 -6.68 7.81 -5.12
CA LEU A 142 -7.90 8.61 -5.10
C LEU A 142 -9.10 7.85 -5.69
N ALA A 143 -8.90 7.12 -6.79
CA ALA A 143 -9.95 6.31 -7.40
C ALA A 143 -10.38 5.16 -6.49
N ALA A 144 -9.44 4.51 -5.80
CA ALA A 144 -9.74 3.48 -4.80
C ALA A 144 -10.56 4.07 -3.65
N GLY A 145 -10.14 5.21 -3.09
CA GLY A 145 -10.87 5.91 -2.03
C GLY A 145 -12.27 6.36 -2.48
N ALA A 146 -12.39 6.96 -3.66
CA ALA A 146 -13.67 7.38 -4.23
C ALA A 146 -14.61 6.20 -4.51
N GLY A 147 -14.07 5.08 -4.99
CA GLY A 147 -14.81 3.83 -5.19
C GLY A 147 -15.40 3.32 -3.88
N VAL A 148 -14.59 3.26 -2.81
CA VAL A 148 -15.08 2.87 -1.48
C VAL A 148 -16.17 3.82 -0.96
N TRP A 149 -15.95 5.13 -1.04
CA TRP A 149 -16.96 6.11 -0.62
C TRP A 149 -18.28 5.99 -1.40
N THR A 150 -18.18 5.76 -2.72
CA THR A 150 -19.37 5.60 -3.58
C THR A 150 -20.13 4.34 -3.19
N LEU A 151 -19.43 3.22 -3.06
CA LEU A 151 -20.05 1.95 -2.68
C LEU A 151 -20.70 2.04 -1.29
N TRP A 152 -20.04 2.71 -0.33
CA TRP A 152 -20.63 2.96 1.00
C TRP A 152 -21.89 3.83 0.91
N ALA A 153 -21.83 4.94 0.18
CA ALA A 153 -22.97 5.84 0.01
C ALA A 153 -24.18 5.17 -0.67
N THR A 154 -23.94 4.15 -1.49
CA THR A 154 -25.01 3.34 -2.13
C THR A 154 -25.56 2.23 -1.24
N GLY A 155 -25.09 2.08 0.00
CA GLY A 155 -25.49 1.00 0.90
C GLY A 155 -24.92 -0.37 0.53
N LEU A 156 -24.03 -0.44 -0.46
CA LEU A 156 -23.39 -1.69 -0.89
C LEU A 156 -22.29 -2.14 0.09
N LEU A 157 -21.80 -1.27 0.96
CA LEU A 157 -20.76 -1.58 1.96
C LEU A 157 -21.23 -1.52 3.43
N GLY A 158 -22.55 -1.57 3.66
CA GLY A 158 -23.21 -1.85 4.95
C GLY A 158 -22.54 -1.32 6.21
#